data_AF-A0A6V8KSU2-F1
#
_entry.id   AF-A0A6V8KSU2-F1
#
_cell.length_a   1.000
_cell.length_b   1.000
_cell.length_c   1.000
_cell.angle_alpha   90.00
_cell.angle_beta   90.00
_cell.angle_gamma   90.00
#
_symmetry.space_group_name_H-M   'P 1'
#
loop_
_entity.id
_entity.type
_entity.pdbx_description
1 polymer ?
#
loop_
_entity_poly.entity_id
_entity_poly.type
_entity_poly.pdbx_seq_one_letter_code
_entity_poly.pdbx_strand_id
1 'polypeptide(L)'
;MGLALASGAPHPRLRPYVERYVGYEEDAGSLLRRREMPGAHVVLVVGWGDPLDVVDPRGTGAYGVTSFTAGLYDSYVVTSTAGVGRGVQLMLEPPVAGRILGVPAGELTNRAVALDDLPGGWMRGLRERLAEAPDWRSRFAVLDQAIGARLDASTAPDPRVEWA
;
A
#
# COMPACT_ATOMS: atom_id res chain seq x y z
N MET A 1 -12.11 -16.25 -12.39
CA MET A 1 -11.79 -16.02 -10.97
C MET A 1 -10.52 -16.78 -10.63
N GLY A 2 -9.44 -16.05 -10.37
CA GLY A 2 -8.15 -16.61 -10.02
C GLY A 2 -7.31 -15.60 -9.26
N LEU A 3 -6.51 -16.08 -8.31
CA LEU A 3 -5.59 -15.27 -7.53
C LEU A 3 -4.19 -15.89 -7.63
N ALA A 4 -3.24 -15.11 -8.13
CA ALA A 4 -1.83 -15.44 -8.11
C ALA A 4 -1.10 -14.48 -7.17
N LEU A 5 -0.28 -15.04 -6.28
CA LEU A 5 0.51 -14.30 -5.31
C LEU A 5 2.00 -14.60 -5.50
N ALA A 6 2.82 -13.58 -5.26
CA ALA A 6 4.27 -13.71 -5.14
C ALA A 6 4.73 -12.95 -3.89
N SER A 7 5.61 -13.55 -3.10
CA SER A 7 6.18 -12.90 -1.92
C SER A 7 7.66 -12.57 -2.14
N GLY A 8 8.10 -11.40 -1.68
CA GLY A 8 9.49 -10.98 -1.68
C GLY A 8 9.90 -10.40 -0.33
N ALA A 9 11.08 -10.77 0.14
CA ALA A 9 11.68 -10.12 1.31
C ALA A 9 12.35 -8.80 0.89
N PRO A 10 12.16 -7.69 1.63
CA PRO A 10 12.86 -6.45 1.37
C PRO A 10 14.37 -6.59 1.54
N HIS A 11 15.11 -5.68 0.89
CA HIS A 11 16.54 -5.53 1.12
C HIS A 11 16.82 -5.44 2.64
N PRO A 12 17.89 -6.06 3.19
CA PRO A 12 18.14 -6.11 4.64
C PRO A 12 17.99 -4.78 5.39
N ARG A 13 18.45 -3.68 4.78
CA ARG A 13 18.33 -2.31 5.31
C ARG A 13 16.88 -1.82 5.52
N LEU A 14 15.90 -2.42 4.83
CA LEU A 14 14.49 -2.05 4.87
C LEU A 14 13.64 -2.96 5.75
N ARG A 15 14.17 -4.11 6.18
CA ARG A 15 13.45 -5.07 7.03
C ARG A 15 12.96 -4.52 8.38
N PRO A 16 13.60 -3.51 8.99
CA PRO A 16 13.02 -2.84 10.16
C PRO A 16 11.76 -2.03 9.86
N TYR A 17 11.49 -1.73 8.59
CA TYR A 17 10.46 -0.79 8.14
C TYR A 17 9.35 -1.48 7.34
N VAL A 18 9.71 -2.52 6.60
CA VAL A 18 8.80 -3.28 5.75
C VAL A 18 9.01 -4.76 6.04
N GLU A 19 7.94 -5.45 6.42
CA GLU A 19 8.00 -6.88 6.72
C GLU A 19 8.22 -7.72 5.44
N ARG A 20 7.37 -7.49 4.44
CA ARG A 20 7.37 -8.22 3.16
C ARG A 20 6.72 -7.42 2.04
N TYR A 21 7.09 -7.76 0.82
CA TYR A 21 6.36 -7.36 -0.38
C TYR A 21 5.49 -8.50 -0.86
N VAL A 22 4.24 -8.19 -1.22
CA VAL A 22 3.31 -9.14 -1.83
C VAL A 22 2.93 -8.61 -3.20
N GLY A 23 3.35 -9.29 -4.26
CA GLY A 23 2.81 -9.10 -5.60
C GLY A 23 1.52 -9.88 -5.74
N TYR A 24 0.52 -9.28 -6.38
CA TYR A 24 -0.75 -9.96 -6.65
C TYR A 24 -1.21 -9.73 -8.09
N GLU A 25 -1.90 -10.73 -8.60
CA GLU A 25 -2.73 -10.66 -9.79
C GLU A 25 -4.02 -11.40 -9.50
N GLU A 26 -5.13 -10.70 -9.63
CA GLU A 26 -6.44 -11.17 -9.26
C GLU A 26 -7.43 -10.92 -10.38
N ASP A 27 -7.87 -11.99 -11.03
CA ASP A 27 -9.02 -11.96 -11.91
C ASP A 27 -10.28 -12.18 -11.06
N ALA A 28 -11.12 -11.15 -10.95
CA ALA A 28 -12.39 -11.22 -10.25
C ALA A 28 -13.45 -12.02 -11.03
N GLY A 29 -13.34 -12.13 -12.36
CA GLY A 29 -14.29 -12.76 -13.28
C GLY A 29 -15.69 -12.12 -13.36
N SER A 30 -16.10 -11.43 -12.30
CA SER A 30 -17.33 -10.64 -12.14
C SER A 30 -17.09 -9.61 -11.02
N LEU A 31 -18.10 -8.88 -10.56
CA LEU A 31 -17.93 -7.98 -9.42
C LEU A 31 -17.60 -8.77 -8.15
N LEU A 32 -16.37 -8.64 -7.68
CA LEU A 32 -15.89 -9.25 -6.45
C LEU A 32 -15.99 -8.23 -5.32
N ARG A 33 -16.68 -8.58 -4.23
CA ARG A 33 -16.74 -7.77 -3.01
C ARG A 33 -16.21 -8.56 -1.82
N ARG A 34 -15.37 -7.93 -1.00
CA ARG A 34 -14.85 -8.55 0.22
C ARG A 34 -15.03 -7.64 1.40
N ARG A 35 -15.23 -8.26 2.57
CA ARG A 35 -15.08 -7.56 3.85
C ARG A 35 -13.64 -7.76 4.29
N GLU A 36 -12.90 -6.67 4.34
CA GLU A 36 -11.56 -6.67 4.91
C GLU A 36 -11.69 -6.36 6.40
N MET A 37 -11.20 -7.28 7.23
CA MET A 37 -11.22 -7.11 8.68
C MET A 37 -10.15 -6.09 9.10
N PRO A 38 -10.39 -5.32 10.18
CA PRO A 38 -9.40 -4.38 10.68
C PRO A 38 -8.10 -5.09 11.04
N GLY A 39 -6.98 -4.53 10.59
CA GLY A 39 -5.63 -5.02 10.87
C GLY A 39 -4.81 -4.02 11.67
N ALA A 40 -3.68 -4.47 12.19
CA ALA A 40 -2.74 -3.64 12.98
C ALA A 40 -1.71 -2.88 12.13
N HIS A 41 -1.82 -2.90 10.81
CA HIS A 41 -0.84 -2.30 9.89
C HIS A 41 -1.50 -1.27 8.99
N VAL A 42 -0.71 -0.28 8.57
CA VAL A 42 -1.07 0.58 7.44
C VAL A 42 -0.79 -0.18 6.15
N VAL A 43 -1.79 -0.30 5.29
CA VAL A 43 -1.65 -0.96 4.00
C VAL A 43 -1.23 0.09 2.97
N LEU A 44 -0.26 -0.26 2.13
CA LEU A 44 0.10 0.47 0.92
C LEU A 44 -0.09 -0.46 -0.29
N VAL A 45 -0.99 -0.09 -1.18
CA VAL A 45 -1.21 -0.77 -2.46
C VAL A 45 -0.75 0.14 -3.59
N VAL A 46 0.12 -0.38 -4.45
CA VAL A 46 0.50 0.25 -5.72
C VAL A 46 0.08 -0.69 -6.84
N GLY A 47 -1.00 -0.34 -7.54
CA GLY A 47 -1.62 -1.17 -8.56
C GLY A 47 -1.63 -0.53 -9.94
N TRP A 48 -1.62 -1.40 -10.95
CA TRP A 48 -1.61 -1.09 -12.38
C TRP A 48 -2.53 -2.02 -13.19
N GLY A 49 -3.53 -2.61 -12.53
CA GLY A 49 -4.65 -3.31 -13.17
C GLY A 49 -5.94 -2.50 -13.10
N ASP A 50 -7.07 -3.19 -13.09
CA ASP A 50 -8.39 -2.59 -12.93
C ASP A 50 -8.57 -1.95 -11.54
N PRO A 51 -9.41 -0.90 -11.43
CA PRO A 51 -9.58 -0.15 -10.19
C PRO A 51 -10.29 -0.95 -9.09
N LEU A 52 -10.10 -0.46 -7.86
CA LEU A 52 -10.68 -0.95 -6.62
C LEU A 52 -11.41 0.19 -5.92
N ASP A 53 -12.57 -0.11 -5.36
CA ASP A 53 -13.20 0.72 -4.34
C ASP A 53 -12.88 0.16 -2.95
N VAL A 54 -12.60 1.05 -1.99
CA VAL A 54 -12.43 0.76 -0.58
C VAL A 54 -13.47 1.59 0.17
N VAL A 55 -14.48 0.94 0.72
CA VAL A 55 -15.65 1.59 1.32
C VAL A 55 -15.68 1.32 2.81
N ASP A 56 -15.41 2.35 3.62
CA ASP A 56 -15.81 2.37 5.03
C ASP A 56 -17.31 2.71 5.09
N PRO A 57 -18.16 1.93 5.80
CA PRO A 57 -19.56 2.28 6.05
C PRO A 57 -19.80 3.70 6.61
N ARG A 58 -18.78 4.34 7.18
CA ARG A 58 -18.79 5.73 7.70
C ARG A 58 -18.54 6.79 6.61
N GLY A 59 -18.17 6.39 5.40
CA GLY A 59 -17.98 7.28 4.25
C GLY A 59 -16.53 7.72 3.97
N THR A 60 -15.54 7.21 4.72
CA THR A 60 -14.12 7.59 4.64
C THR A 60 -13.29 6.68 3.71
N GLY A 61 -13.87 6.34 2.55
CA GLY A 61 -13.30 5.42 1.57
C GLY A 61 -12.48 6.07 0.45
N ALA A 62 -11.89 5.23 -0.40
CA ALA A 62 -11.26 5.61 -1.65
C ALA A 62 -11.95 4.87 -2.81
N TYR A 63 -12.27 5.56 -3.90
CA TYR A 63 -13.12 5.02 -4.97
C TYR A 63 -12.43 5.10 -6.33
N GLY A 64 -12.56 4.05 -7.13
CA GLY A 64 -11.95 3.98 -8.46
C GLY A 64 -10.42 4.03 -8.45
N VAL A 65 -9.78 3.63 -7.36
CA VAL A 65 -8.34 3.76 -7.17
C VAL A 65 -7.61 2.49 -7.60
N THR A 66 -6.46 2.63 -8.27
CA THR A 66 -5.55 1.49 -8.48
C THR A 66 -4.44 1.45 -7.43
N SER A 67 -4.13 2.60 -6.83
CA SER A 67 -3.10 2.75 -5.81
C SER A 67 -3.62 3.60 -4.66
N PHE A 68 -3.50 3.09 -3.44
CA PHE A 68 -4.00 3.77 -2.25
C PHE A 68 -3.20 3.35 -1.02
N THR A 69 -3.33 4.13 0.04
CA THR A 69 -2.98 3.69 1.39
C THR A 69 -4.22 3.64 2.25
N ALA A 70 -4.29 2.65 3.15
CA ALA A 70 -5.37 2.48 4.10
C ALA A 70 -4.75 2.38 5.50
N GLY A 71 -5.16 3.27 6.40
CA GLY A 71 -4.65 3.29 7.77
C GLY A 71 -5.26 2.22 8.66
N LEU A 72 -5.15 2.42 9.97
CA LEU A 72 -5.76 1.54 10.96
C LEU A 72 -7.27 1.78 11.01
N TYR A 73 -8.03 0.69 10.95
CA TYR A 73 -9.48 0.71 11.13
C TYR A 73 -9.87 0.05 12.45
N ASP A 74 -10.95 0.53 13.05
CA ASP A 74 -11.59 -0.09 14.22
C ASP A 74 -12.74 -1.06 13.85
N SER A 75 -13.05 -1.16 12.56
CA SER A 75 -14.13 -1.98 12.00
C SER A 75 -13.75 -2.45 10.59
N TYR A 76 -14.62 -3.24 9.95
CA TYR A 76 -14.38 -3.72 8.60
C TYR A 76 -14.55 -2.61 7.55
N VAL A 77 -13.86 -2.76 6.43
CA VAL A 77 -14.16 -2.05 5.18
C VAL A 77 -14.63 -3.03 4.12
N VAL A 78 -15.32 -2.54 3.10
CA VAL A 78 -15.68 -3.34 1.93
C VAL A 78 -14.80 -2.95 0.75
N THR A 79 -14.06 -3.91 0.21
CA THR A 79 -13.36 -3.73 -1.06
C THR A 79 -14.23 -4.24 -2.21
N SER A 80 -14.22 -3.55 -3.35
CA SER A 80 -14.86 -4.06 -4.56
C SER A 80 -14.09 -3.75 -5.83
N THR A 81 -13.93 -4.77 -6.69
CA THR A 81 -13.28 -4.63 -7.99
C THR A 81 -14.00 -5.48 -9.03
N ALA A 82 -13.91 -5.07 -10.28
CA ALA A 82 -14.35 -5.83 -11.44
C ALA A 82 -13.20 -5.88 -12.44
N GLY A 83 -12.96 -7.05 -13.03
CA GLY A 83 -11.85 -7.27 -13.96
C GLY A 83 -10.61 -7.85 -13.27
N VAL A 84 -9.43 -7.41 -13.71
CA VAL A 84 -8.13 -7.94 -13.30
C VAL A 84 -7.35 -6.90 -12.49
N GLY A 85 -7.36 -7.06 -11.17
CA GLY A 85 -6.48 -6.32 -10.28
C GLY A 85 -5.04 -6.83 -10.40
N ARG A 86 -4.08 -5.92 -10.49
CA ARG A 86 -2.65 -6.27 -10.47
C ARG A 86 -1.87 -5.21 -9.73
N GLY A 87 -0.96 -5.63 -8.85
CA GLY A 87 -0.19 -4.68 -8.08
C GLY A 87 0.77 -5.31 -7.09
N VAL A 88 1.28 -4.46 -6.21
CA VAL A 88 1.99 -4.84 -5.00
C VAL A 88 1.28 -4.29 -3.78
N GLN A 89 1.31 -5.07 -2.71
CA GLN A 89 0.84 -4.69 -1.38
C GLN A 89 2.00 -4.78 -0.40
N LEU A 90 2.07 -3.77 0.47
CA LEU A 90 2.96 -3.70 1.61
C LEU A 90 2.13 -3.49 2.87
N MET A 91 2.57 -4.10 3.96
CA MET A 91 2.08 -3.81 5.30
C MET A 91 3.18 -3.04 6.01
N LEU A 92 2.83 -1.85 6.49
CA LEU A 92 3.73 -0.92 7.14
C LEU A 92 3.32 -0.79 8.60
N GLU A 93 4.31 -0.83 9.48
CA GLU A 93 4.12 -0.45 10.88
C GLU A 93 3.69 1.03 10.95
N PRO A 94 2.69 1.41 11.77
CA PRO A 94 2.17 2.78 11.80
C PRO A 94 3.22 3.89 11.96
N PRO A 95 4.24 3.77 12.85
CA PRO A 95 5.29 4.78 12.96
C PRO A 95 6.10 4.95 11.66
N VAL A 96 6.33 3.84 10.96
CA VAL A 96 7.08 3.80 9.70
C VAL A 96 6.24 4.33 8.54
N ALA A 97 4.95 3.97 8.52
CA ALA A 97 4.01 4.41 7.52
C ALA A 97 3.97 5.93 7.42
N GLY A 98 3.93 6.64 8.56
CA GLY A 98 3.92 8.09 8.53
C GLY A 98 5.18 8.71 7.91
N ARG A 99 6.35 8.11 8.18
CA ARG A 99 7.63 8.52 7.59
C ARG A 99 7.66 8.28 6.08
N ILE A 100 7.18 7.12 5.62
CA ILE A 100 7.15 6.74 4.20
C ILE A 100 6.11 7.57 3.44
N LEU A 101 4.90 7.70 3.98
CA LEU A 101 3.76 8.35 3.31
C LEU A 101 3.80 9.87 3.42
N GLY A 102 4.58 10.43 4.36
CA GLY A 102 4.70 11.88 4.55
C GLY A 102 3.49 12.52 5.22
N VAL A 103 2.64 11.73 5.86
CA VAL A 103 1.47 12.15 6.63
C VAL A 103 1.50 11.48 8.01
N PRO A 104 1.11 12.13 9.11
CA PRO A 104 0.98 11.47 10.41
C PRO A 104 0.05 10.25 10.34
N ALA A 105 0.40 9.15 11.00
CA ALA A 105 -0.40 7.92 10.99
C ALA A 105 -1.84 8.14 11.49
N GLY A 106 -2.04 9.07 12.43
CA GLY A 106 -3.37 9.45 12.92
C GLY A 106 -4.26 10.12 11.88
N GLU A 107 -3.70 10.72 10.82
CA GLU A 107 -4.50 11.26 9.71
C GLU A 107 -5.07 10.17 8.79
N LEU A 108 -4.56 8.94 8.91
CA LEU A 108 -5.01 7.76 8.17
C LEU A 108 -5.98 6.88 8.98
N THR A 109 -6.23 7.19 10.26
CA THR A 109 -7.16 6.43 11.09
C THR A 109 -8.55 6.40 10.46
N ASN A 110 -9.12 5.19 10.30
CA ASN A 110 -10.40 4.93 9.65
C ASN A 110 -10.51 5.54 8.25
N ARG A 111 -9.41 5.61 7.48
CA ARG A 111 -9.37 6.23 6.15
C ARG A 111 -8.56 5.44 5.14
N ALA A 112 -9.04 5.46 3.91
CA ALA A 112 -8.28 5.10 2.71
C ALA A 112 -8.09 6.37 1.87
N VAL A 113 -6.88 6.54 1.33
CA VAL A 113 -6.48 7.73 0.56
C VAL A 113 -5.79 7.29 -0.72
N ALA A 114 -6.18 7.87 -1.85
CA ALA A 114 -5.49 7.64 -3.12
C ALA A 114 -4.04 8.13 -3.02
N LEU A 115 -3.08 7.42 -3.60
CA LEU A 115 -1.68 7.85 -3.48
C LEU A 115 -1.40 9.19 -4.16
N ASP A 116 -2.20 9.57 -5.15
CA ASP A 116 -2.08 10.87 -5.84
C ASP A 116 -2.46 12.06 -4.94
N ASP A 117 -3.23 11.82 -3.87
CA ASP A 117 -3.61 12.82 -2.88
C ASP A 117 -2.56 12.99 -1.77
N LEU A 118 -1.52 12.14 -1.74
CA LEU A 118 -0.46 12.21 -0.74
C LEU A 118 0.62 13.26 -1.10
N PRO A 119 1.19 13.94 -0.09
CA PRO A 119 2.24 14.92 -0.32
C PRO A 119 3.57 14.26 -0.74
N GLY A 120 4.45 15.07 -1.35
CA GLY A 120 5.86 14.71 -1.54
C GLY A 120 6.19 13.97 -2.83
N GLY A 121 5.21 13.61 -3.67
CA GLY A 121 5.40 13.24 -5.09
C GLY A 121 6.30 12.04 -5.39
N TRP A 122 6.87 11.37 -4.38
CA TRP A 122 7.82 10.26 -4.55
C TRP A 122 7.18 8.98 -5.11
N MET A 123 5.84 8.92 -5.09
CA MET A 123 5.03 7.90 -5.78
C MET A 123 4.92 8.13 -7.28
N ARG A 124 5.24 9.33 -7.78
CA ARG A 124 5.17 9.66 -9.21
C ARG A 124 6.11 8.76 -10.00
N GLY A 125 5.59 8.08 -11.00
CA GLY A 125 6.39 7.17 -11.84
C GLY A 125 6.65 5.80 -11.20
N LEU A 126 6.33 5.59 -9.92
CA LEU A 126 6.55 4.29 -9.27
C LEU A 126 5.66 3.22 -9.90
N ARG A 127 4.38 3.54 -10.13
CA ARG A 127 3.41 2.64 -10.75
C ARG A 127 3.90 2.19 -12.13
N GLU A 128 4.33 3.13 -12.96
CA GLU A 128 4.82 2.89 -14.33
C GLU A 128 6.04 1.96 -14.30
N ARG A 129 7.03 2.26 -13.44
CA ARG A 129 8.23 1.43 -13.28
C ARG A 129 7.91 0.00 -12.80
N LEU A 130 6.93 -0.16 -11.92
CA LEU A 130 6.48 -1.48 -11.45
C LEU A 130 5.75 -2.25 -12.56
N ALA A 131 4.94 -1.56 -13.36
CA ALA A 131 4.23 -2.15 -14.49
C ALA A 131 5.19 -2.61 -15.61
N GLU A 132 6.22 -1.82 -15.90
CA GLU A 132 7.23 -2.10 -16.93
C GLU A 132 8.25 -3.18 -16.51
N ALA A 133 8.43 -3.41 -15.21
CA ALA A 133 9.36 -4.42 -14.72
C ALA A 133 8.91 -5.85 -15.13
N PRO A 134 9.83 -6.67 -15.66
CA PRO A 134 9.48 -7.91 -16.37
C PRO A 134 9.01 -9.05 -15.44
N ASP A 135 9.39 -9.00 -14.17
CA ASP A 135 9.10 -10.05 -13.19
C ASP A 135 8.95 -9.50 -11.77
N TRP A 136 8.45 -10.35 -10.85
CA TRP A 136 8.23 -9.96 -9.46
C TRP A 136 9.51 -9.56 -8.73
N ARG A 137 10.64 -10.21 -9.03
CA ARG A 137 11.93 -9.87 -8.41
C ARG A 137 12.36 -8.46 -8.77
N SER A 138 12.21 -8.09 -10.04
CA SER A 138 12.52 -6.76 -10.57
C SER A 138 11.59 -5.70 -9.98
N ARG A 139 10.29 -6.01 -9.82
CA ARG A 139 9.32 -5.14 -9.14
C ARG A 139 9.69 -4.90 -7.67
N PHE A 140 10.11 -5.94 -6.96
CA PHE A 140 10.56 -5.80 -5.57
C PHE A 140 11.85 -4.98 -5.45
N ALA A 141 12.77 -5.08 -6.41
CA ALA A 141 13.95 -4.22 -6.45
C ALA A 141 13.59 -2.74 -6.71
N VAL A 142 12.57 -2.47 -7.52
CA VAL A 142 12.02 -1.11 -7.71
C VAL A 142 11.46 -0.56 -6.39
N LEU A 143 10.74 -1.38 -5.62
CA LEU A 143 10.26 -1.00 -4.28
C LEU A 143 11.42 -0.71 -3.32
N ASP A 144 12.46 -1.56 -3.29
CA ASP A 144 13.63 -1.35 -2.44
C ASP A 144 14.33 -0.01 -2.73
N GLN A 145 14.43 0.36 -4.00
CA GLN A 145 15.00 1.65 -4.41
C GLN A 145 14.12 2.81 -3.98
N ALA A 146 12.81 2.75 -4.26
CA ALA A 146 11.88 3.83 -3.97
C ALA A 146 11.72 4.08 -2.46
N ILE A 147 11.51 3.02 -1.69
CA ILE A 147 11.34 3.10 -0.23
C ILE A 147 12.65 3.52 0.42
N GLY A 148 13.79 2.99 -0.03
CA GLY A 148 15.10 3.41 0.45
C GLY A 148 15.34 4.90 0.23
N ALA A 149 15.16 5.40 -0.99
CA ALA A 149 15.32 6.82 -1.30
C ALA A 149 14.37 7.69 -0.47
N ARG A 150 13.12 7.24 -0.25
CA ARG A 150 12.15 7.95 0.58
C ARG A 150 12.58 8.04 2.03
N LEU A 151 13.11 6.95 2.59
CA LEU A 151 13.62 6.91 3.96
C LEU A 151 14.86 7.79 4.11
N ASP A 152 15.78 7.75 3.15
CA ASP A 152 17.01 8.56 3.13
C ASP A 152 16.69 10.07 3.07
N ALA A 153 15.62 10.45 2.36
CA ALA A 153 15.14 11.84 2.26
C ALA A 153 14.27 12.29 3.45
N SER A 154 13.85 11.38 4.32
CA SER A 154 13.00 11.69 5.48
C SER A 154 13.83 11.84 6.75
N THR A 155 13.54 12.85 7.56
CA THR A 155 14.12 12.98 8.90
C THR A 155 13.69 11.80 9.77
N ALA A 156 14.64 11.22 10.52
CA ALA A 156 14.32 10.16 11.48
C ALA A 156 13.34 10.70 12.53
N PRO A 157 12.32 9.92 12.95
CA PRO A 157 11.42 10.33 14.02
C PRO A 157 12.20 10.56 15.32
N ASP A 158 11.70 11.46 16.17
CA ASP A 158 12.22 11.62 17.53
C ASP A 158 12.09 10.25 18.24
N PRO A 159 13.16 9.73 18.86
CA PRO A 159 13.14 8.41 19.53
C PRO A 159 12.07 8.27 20.61
N ARG A 160 11.45 9.37 21.07
CA ARG A 160 10.29 9.34 21.98
C ARG A 160 8.98 8.89 21.34
N VAL A 161 8.90 8.84 20.00
CA VAL A 161 7.70 8.43 19.24
C VAL A 161 7.75 6.94 18.86
N GLU A 162 8.86 6.24 19.12
CA GLU A 162 9.04 4.81 18.77
C GLU A 162 8.30 3.84 19.72
N TRP A 163 7.75 4.31 20.84
CA TRP A 163 7.18 3.45 21.90
C TRP A 163 5.72 3.79 22.30
N ALA A 164 5.01 4.61 21.52
CA ALA A 164 3.64 5.01 21.84
C ALA A 164 2.60 4.07 21.22
#